data_AF-W4MDX6-F1
#
_entry.id   AF-W4MDX6-F1
#
_cell.length_a   1.000
_cell.length_b   1.000
_cell.length_c   1.000
_cell.angle_alpha   90.00
_cell.angle_beta   90.00
_cell.angle_gamma   90.00
#
_symmetry.space_group_name_H-M   'P 1'
#
loop_
_entity.id
_entity.type
_entity.pdbx_description
1 polymer ?
#
loop_
_entity_poly.entity_id
_entity_poly.type
_entity_poly.pdbx_seq_one_letter_code
_entity_poly.pdbx_strand_id
1 'polypeptide(L)'
;MANVQEERVEVGAIKGDYQFGFHDEDHSVFRARKGVDREIVEQISEMKGEPEWMRDIRLKALDIFQQKPMPRWGGHVDGIDFDDIYYYVKPADREGRTWDDVPESIKNTFDRLGIPEAEKKFLAGVGAQYDSEVVYHSLKEDLQNLGVIFLSPDQALQEHPDLMREYFGTVIPSEDNKFAALNTAVWSGGSFIYVPPGVEVDVPLQAYFRINSEDMGQFERTLIIVDEGATVHYVEGCTAPTYSSESLHSAVVEIICKPGSRVRYTTIQNWADNVYNLVTKRAVAYEGATMEWVDGNLGSKLTMKYPAVYLRGEGAHGEILSIAFAGHGQHQDAGGKIVHAAPNTSS
;
A
#
# COMPACT_ATOMS: atom_id res chain seq x y z
N MET A 1 -54.62 -3.43 2.00
CA MET A 1 -53.48 -3.01 1.16
C MET A 1 -52.71 -2.00 1.99
N ALA A 2 -51.61 -2.41 2.61
CA ALA A 2 -50.80 -1.53 3.44
C ALA A 2 -49.87 -0.73 2.53
N ASN A 3 -50.00 0.60 2.59
CA ASN A 3 -49.05 1.53 1.98
C ASN A 3 -47.69 1.35 2.65
N VAL A 4 -46.74 0.77 1.94
CA VAL A 4 -45.31 0.94 2.26
C VAL A 4 -44.92 2.27 1.65
N GLN A 5 -44.85 3.32 2.48
CA GLN A 5 -44.13 4.54 2.11
C GLN A 5 -42.68 4.14 1.91
N GLU A 6 -42.20 4.18 0.66
CA GLU A 6 -40.76 4.20 0.38
C GLU A 6 -40.21 5.50 0.98
N GLU A 7 -39.66 5.43 2.20
CA GLU A 7 -38.68 6.41 2.65
C GLU A 7 -37.45 6.27 1.75
N ARG A 8 -37.46 7.02 0.63
CA ARG A 8 -36.21 7.44 0.01
C ARG A 8 -35.49 8.29 1.04
N VAL A 9 -34.59 7.67 1.79
CA VAL A 9 -33.51 8.39 2.44
C VAL A 9 -32.73 9.03 1.30
N GLU A 10 -32.98 10.31 1.05
CA GLU A 10 -32.02 11.14 0.33
C GLU A 10 -30.73 11.02 1.12
N VAL A 11 -29.77 10.26 0.60
CA VAL A 11 -28.38 10.32 1.05
C VAL A 11 -27.94 11.72 0.66
N GLY A 12 -28.26 12.69 1.52
CA GLY A 12 -27.88 14.08 1.38
C GLY A 12 -26.39 14.09 1.06
N ALA A 13 -26.01 14.90 0.08
CA ALA A 13 -24.64 15.00 -0.35
C ALA A 13 -23.74 15.16 0.88
N ILE A 14 -23.00 14.12 1.23
CA ILE A 14 -21.84 14.19 2.11
C ILE A 14 -20.70 14.88 1.32
N LYS A 15 -21.05 15.93 0.58
CA LYS A 15 -20.13 16.96 0.08
C LYS A 15 -19.91 17.92 1.23
N GLY A 16 -19.22 17.45 2.27
CA GLY A 16 -18.31 18.37 2.94
C GLY A 16 -17.21 18.71 1.95
N ASP A 17 -16.66 19.92 2.00
CA ASP A 17 -15.38 20.19 1.35
C ASP A 17 -14.39 19.10 1.78
N TYR A 18 -13.66 18.51 0.82
CA TYR A 18 -12.74 17.41 1.11
C TYR A 18 -11.69 17.87 2.12
N GLN A 19 -11.90 17.50 3.39
CA GLN A 19 -11.22 18.08 4.55
C GLN A 19 -9.72 17.76 4.57
N PHE A 20 -9.30 16.71 3.85
CA PHE A 20 -7.91 16.28 3.72
C PHE A 20 -7.21 16.85 2.47
N GLY A 21 -7.87 17.73 1.71
CA GLY A 21 -7.38 18.28 0.44
C GLY A 21 -6.27 19.34 0.52
N PHE A 22 -5.73 19.59 1.72
CA PHE A 22 -4.72 20.60 1.92
C PHE A 22 -3.34 20.14 1.44
N HIS A 23 -2.61 21.03 0.78
CA HIS A 23 -1.23 20.82 0.38
C HIS A 23 -0.27 21.68 1.22
N ASP A 24 0.95 21.20 1.39
CA ASP A 24 2.07 21.98 1.91
C ASP A 24 2.93 22.52 0.74
N GLU A 25 3.71 23.58 0.97
CA GLU A 25 4.72 24.01 0.00
C GLU A 25 5.72 22.87 -0.26
N ASP A 26 6.07 22.63 -1.53
CA ASP A 26 7.02 21.59 -1.92
C ASP A 26 8.45 22.00 -1.52
N HIS A 27 9.02 21.25 -0.57
CA HIS A 27 10.40 21.40 -0.09
C HIS A 27 11.26 20.17 -0.43
N SER A 28 10.89 19.40 -1.46
CA SER A 28 11.64 18.21 -1.87
C SER A 28 13.11 18.52 -2.15
N VAL A 29 13.99 17.66 -1.61
CA VAL A 29 15.45 17.80 -1.77
C VAL A 29 15.92 17.22 -3.10
N PHE A 30 15.14 16.33 -3.70
CA PHE A 30 15.40 15.78 -5.03
C PHE A 30 14.09 15.42 -5.74
N ARG A 31 14.05 15.65 -7.05
CA ARG A 31 12.97 15.25 -7.94
C ARG A 31 13.59 14.68 -9.21
N ALA A 32 13.27 13.44 -9.54
CA ALA A 32 13.70 12.81 -10.79
C ALA A 32 13.11 13.56 -12.01
N ARG A 33 13.63 13.32 -13.21
CA ARG A 33 12.94 13.81 -14.42
C ARG A 33 11.63 13.05 -14.63
N LYS A 34 10.69 13.65 -15.36
CA LYS A 34 9.45 12.97 -15.75
C LYS A 34 9.74 11.79 -16.69
N GLY A 35 8.86 10.80 -16.64
CA GLY A 35 8.92 9.59 -17.44
C GLY A 35 9.66 8.44 -16.77
N VAL A 36 9.48 7.24 -17.33
CA VAL A 36 10.07 6.01 -16.79
C VAL A 36 10.91 5.30 -17.84
N ASP A 37 12.19 5.17 -17.53
CA ASP A 37 13.14 4.41 -18.34
C ASP A 37 14.28 3.88 -17.47
N ARG A 38 15.28 3.31 -18.13
CA ARG A 38 16.42 2.66 -17.48
C ARG A 38 17.16 3.62 -16.55
N GLU A 39 17.41 4.86 -16.98
CA GLU A 39 18.20 5.83 -16.20
C GLU A 39 17.47 6.17 -14.89
N ILE A 40 16.15 6.36 -14.95
CA ILE A 40 15.34 6.62 -13.75
C ILE A 40 15.36 5.44 -12.79
N VAL A 41 15.20 4.22 -13.29
CA VAL A 41 15.24 3.01 -12.45
C VAL A 41 16.61 2.83 -11.79
N GLU A 42 17.70 3.04 -12.54
CA GLU A 42 19.06 2.97 -12.00
C GLU A 42 19.30 4.07 -10.95
N GLN A 43 18.84 5.29 -11.20
CA GLN A 43 18.94 6.42 -10.27
C GLN A 43 18.20 6.15 -8.96
N ILE A 44 16.97 5.61 -9.02
CA ILE A 44 16.20 5.22 -7.82
C ILE A 44 17.01 4.22 -6.99
N SER A 45 17.53 3.18 -7.63
CA SER A 45 18.29 2.11 -6.97
C SER A 45 19.59 2.62 -6.34
N GLU A 46 20.31 3.50 -7.04
CA GLU A 46 21.54 4.14 -6.55
C GLU A 46 21.28 5.08 -5.36
N MET A 47 20.23 5.89 -5.42
CA MET A 47 19.87 6.80 -4.33
C MET A 47 19.45 6.08 -3.05
N LYS A 48 18.81 4.92 -3.20
CA LYS A 48 18.40 4.06 -2.08
C LYS A 48 19.53 3.16 -1.56
N GLY A 49 20.68 3.14 -2.24
CA GLY A 49 21.81 2.28 -1.87
C GLY A 49 21.47 0.79 -1.92
N GLU A 50 20.66 0.38 -2.90
CA GLU A 50 20.18 -0.99 -3.01
C GLU A 50 21.26 -1.99 -3.44
N PRO A 51 21.14 -3.27 -3.06
CA PRO A 51 22.00 -4.32 -3.59
C PRO A 51 21.73 -4.59 -5.07
N GLU A 52 22.77 -5.03 -5.80
CA GLU A 52 22.74 -5.25 -7.27
C GLU A 52 21.57 -6.14 -7.73
N TRP A 53 21.25 -7.19 -6.98
CA TRP A 53 20.14 -8.09 -7.34
C TRP A 53 18.78 -7.41 -7.34
N MET A 54 18.56 -6.38 -6.50
CA MET A 54 17.31 -5.60 -6.51
C MET A 54 17.27 -4.68 -7.72
N ARG A 55 18.39 -4.03 -8.07
CA ARG A 55 18.53 -3.25 -9.31
C ARG A 55 18.20 -4.10 -10.53
N ASP A 56 18.70 -5.33 -10.60
CA ASP A 56 18.41 -6.26 -11.70
C ASP A 56 16.92 -6.62 -11.79
N ILE A 57 16.26 -6.85 -10.65
CA ILE A 57 14.81 -7.10 -10.60
C ILE A 57 14.04 -5.88 -11.13
N ARG A 58 14.40 -4.67 -10.70
CA ARG A 58 13.75 -3.44 -11.15
C ARG A 58 13.88 -3.25 -12.66
N LEU A 59 15.08 -3.45 -13.21
CA LEU A 59 15.35 -3.34 -14.64
C LEU A 59 14.58 -4.37 -15.47
N LYS A 60 14.54 -5.63 -15.01
CA LYS A 60 13.74 -6.67 -15.67
C LYS A 60 12.25 -6.32 -15.64
N ALA A 61 11.76 -5.76 -14.52
CA ALA A 61 10.37 -5.34 -14.40
C ALA A 61 10.03 -4.17 -15.34
N LEU A 62 10.96 -3.24 -15.55
CA LEU A 62 10.82 -2.17 -16.55
C LEU A 62 10.64 -2.74 -17.96
N ASP A 63 11.47 -3.72 -18.37
CA ASP A 63 11.35 -4.35 -19.67
C ASP A 63 9.98 -5.03 -19.84
N ILE A 64 9.50 -5.71 -18.79
CA ILE A 64 8.18 -6.35 -18.76
C ILE A 64 7.07 -5.29 -18.88
N PHE A 65 7.18 -4.18 -18.16
CA PHE A 65 6.22 -3.07 -18.22
C PHE A 65 6.12 -2.51 -19.64
N GLN A 66 7.25 -2.30 -20.32
CA GLN A 66 7.29 -1.78 -21.69
C GLN A 66 6.68 -2.76 -22.71
N GLN A 67 6.86 -4.08 -22.50
CA GLN A 67 6.34 -5.12 -23.39
C GLN A 67 4.84 -5.40 -23.19
N LYS A 68 4.32 -5.25 -21.97
CA LYS A 68 2.90 -5.55 -21.68
C LYS A 68 1.98 -4.47 -22.24
N PRO A 69 0.89 -4.84 -22.94
CA PRO A 69 -0.11 -3.90 -23.40
C PRO A 69 -0.92 -3.32 -22.24
N MET A 70 -1.52 -2.14 -22.43
CA MET A 70 -2.52 -1.63 -21.50
C MET A 70 -3.70 -2.59 -21.40
N PRO A 71 -4.30 -2.78 -20.19
CA PRO A 71 -5.47 -3.63 -20.05
C PRO A 71 -6.64 -3.06 -20.84
N ARG A 72 -7.44 -3.97 -21.43
CA ARG A 72 -8.63 -3.64 -22.23
C ARG A 72 -9.93 -3.94 -21.49
N TRP A 73 -9.85 -4.17 -20.18
CA TRP A 73 -10.95 -4.57 -19.31
C TRP A 73 -10.87 -3.77 -18.02
N GLY A 74 -11.99 -3.69 -17.31
CA GLY A 74 -12.16 -2.84 -16.14
C GLY A 74 -12.41 -1.38 -16.54
N GLY A 75 -11.72 -0.44 -15.89
CA GLY A 75 -11.84 0.99 -16.20
C GLY A 75 -10.95 1.48 -17.34
N HIS A 76 -11.25 2.69 -17.84
CA HIS A 76 -10.46 3.36 -18.87
C HIS A 76 -9.19 3.97 -18.25
N VAL A 77 -8.05 3.41 -18.60
CA VAL A 77 -6.71 3.83 -18.15
C VAL A 77 -5.91 4.58 -19.23
N ASP A 78 -6.55 4.88 -20.37
CA ASP A 78 -5.92 5.54 -21.52
C ASP A 78 -5.51 7.01 -21.24
N GLY A 79 -6.02 7.60 -20.16
CA GLY A 79 -5.66 8.96 -19.73
C GLY A 79 -4.31 9.05 -19.02
N ILE A 80 -3.70 7.92 -18.64
CA ILE A 80 -2.42 7.91 -17.93
C ILE A 80 -1.29 8.17 -18.94
N ASP A 81 -0.66 9.33 -18.84
CA ASP A 81 0.58 9.63 -19.55
C ASP A 81 1.78 9.23 -18.68
N PHE A 82 2.36 8.07 -18.96
CA PHE A 82 3.51 7.57 -18.20
C PHE A 82 4.78 8.40 -18.38
N ASP A 83 4.87 9.21 -19.44
CA ASP A 83 6.01 10.09 -19.70
C ASP A 83 5.90 11.42 -18.92
N ASP A 84 4.71 11.75 -18.40
CA ASP A 84 4.44 12.99 -17.66
C ASP A 84 4.35 12.82 -16.13
N ILE A 85 4.83 11.68 -15.61
CA ILE A 85 4.82 11.35 -14.17
C ILE A 85 6.22 11.49 -13.57
N TYR A 86 6.31 12.05 -12.36
CA TYR A 86 7.49 11.91 -11.50
C TYR A 86 7.42 10.59 -10.73
N TYR A 87 8.37 9.70 -10.99
CA TYR A 87 8.43 8.36 -10.37
C TYR A 87 9.23 8.30 -9.07
N TYR A 88 9.98 9.36 -8.76
CA TYR A 88 10.72 9.46 -7.51
C TYR A 88 10.92 10.93 -7.10
N VAL A 89 10.47 11.24 -5.89
CA VAL A 89 10.61 12.55 -5.25
C VAL A 89 11.06 12.34 -3.82
N LYS A 90 12.24 12.82 -3.49
CA LYS A 90 12.81 12.73 -2.15
C LYS A 90 12.34 13.91 -1.30
N PRO A 91 11.48 13.70 -0.28
CA PRO A 91 10.88 14.79 0.48
C PRO A 91 11.86 15.42 1.48
N ALA A 92 12.83 14.67 2.00
CA ALA A 92 13.79 15.13 3.01
C ALA A 92 15.15 14.43 2.87
N ASP A 93 16.23 15.04 3.36
CA ASP A 93 17.59 14.47 3.25
C ASP A 93 17.80 13.18 4.05
N ARG A 94 17.02 12.97 5.12
CA ARG A 94 17.12 11.83 6.05
C ARG A 94 15.74 11.38 6.53
N GLU A 95 15.57 10.07 6.66
CA GLU A 95 14.44 9.49 7.38
C GLU A 95 14.57 9.82 8.88
N GLY A 96 13.49 10.31 9.50
CA GLY A 96 13.45 10.57 10.93
C GLY A 96 13.27 9.25 11.70
N ARG A 97 14.18 8.96 12.65
CA ARG A 97 14.07 7.77 13.51
C ARG A 97 13.15 8.00 14.70
N THR A 98 13.01 9.25 15.10
CA THR A 98 12.11 9.68 16.16
C THR A 98 11.16 10.75 15.63
N TRP A 99 10.04 10.95 16.32
CA TRP A 99 9.10 12.01 15.93
C TRP A 99 9.79 13.36 15.88
N ASP A 100 10.71 13.64 16.80
CA ASP A 100 11.45 14.90 16.86
C ASP A 100 12.34 15.12 15.63
N ASP A 101 12.79 14.07 14.95
CA ASP A 101 13.62 14.16 13.73
C ASP A 101 12.80 14.51 12.48
N VAL A 102 11.47 14.38 12.53
CA VAL A 102 10.59 14.66 11.39
C VAL A 102 10.53 16.18 11.14
N PRO A 103 10.68 16.67 9.89
CA PRO A 103 10.52 18.08 9.54
C PRO A 103 9.19 18.68 10.03
N GLU A 104 9.23 19.96 10.44
CA GLU A 104 8.08 20.63 11.06
C GLU A 104 6.87 20.74 10.11
N SER A 105 7.10 20.93 8.81
CA SER A 105 6.04 20.90 7.78
C SER A 105 5.29 19.56 7.77
N ILE A 106 6.02 18.45 7.85
CA ILE A 106 5.47 17.10 7.86
C ILE A 106 4.74 16.81 9.17
N LYS A 107 5.30 17.23 10.32
CA LYS A 107 4.65 17.12 11.65
C LYS A 107 3.30 17.81 11.67
N ASN A 108 3.25 19.08 11.23
CA ASN A 108 2.01 19.87 11.17
C ASN A 108 0.94 19.17 10.34
N THR A 109 1.34 18.55 9.24
CA THR A 109 0.44 17.77 8.40
C THR A 109 -0.11 16.54 9.13
N PHE A 110 0.73 15.76 9.79
CA PHE A 110 0.29 14.58 10.53
C PHE A 110 -0.53 14.92 11.79
N ASP A 111 -0.24 16.05 12.45
CA ASP A 111 -1.06 16.58 13.55
C ASP A 111 -2.48 16.91 13.07
N ARG A 112 -2.61 17.56 11.90
CA ARG A 112 -3.92 17.83 11.28
C ARG A 112 -4.68 16.56 10.90
N LEU A 113 -3.95 15.48 10.60
CA LEU A 113 -4.51 14.16 10.33
C LEU A 113 -4.83 13.37 11.60
N GLY A 114 -4.39 13.85 12.78
CA GLY A 114 -4.65 13.22 14.08
C GLY A 114 -3.78 11.99 14.38
N ILE A 115 -2.68 11.78 13.65
CA ILE A 115 -1.85 10.57 13.76
C ILE A 115 -1.22 10.42 15.17
N PRO A 116 -0.63 11.47 15.79
CA PRO A 116 0.01 11.30 17.10
C PRO A 116 -0.96 10.98 18.25
N GLU A 117 -2.22 11.41 18.15
CA GLU A 117 -3.24 11.02 19.14
C GLU A 117 -3.70 9.56 18.96
N ALA A 118 -3.83 9.11 17.71
CA ALA A 118 -4.15 7.73 17.38
C ALA A 118 -3.04 6.77 17.85
N GLU A 119 -1.77 7.13 17.61
CA GLU A 119 -0.59 6.39 18.07
C GLU A 119 -0.61 6.14 19.58
N LYS A 120 -0.83 7.20 20.38
CA LYS A 120 -0.84 7.11 21.84
C LYS A 120 -2.00 6.29 22.40
N LYS A 121 -3.16 6.30 21.74
CA LYS A 121 -4.38 5.67 22.27
C LYS A 121 -4.61 4.25 21.79
N PHE A 122 -4.19 3.89 20.57
CA PHE A 122 -4.70 2.69 19.89
C PHE A 122 -3.67 1.86 19.11
N LEU A 123 -2.41 2.28 18.97
CA LEU A 123 -1.47 1.64 18.04
C LEU A 123 -0.22 1.06 18.73
N ALA A 124 0.36 0.02 18.11
CA ALA A 124 1.55 -0.69 18.58
C ALA A 124 2.82 -0.30 17.82
N GLY A 125 2.65 0.27 16.64
CA GLY A 125 3.70 0.85 15.82
C GLY A 125 3.09 1.66 14.68
N VAL A 126 3.82 2.69 14.23
CA VAL A 126 3.40 3.61 13.17
C VAL A 126 4.54 3.79 12.18
N GLY A 127 4.27 3.49 10.92
CA GLY A 127 5.06 3.96 9.77
C GLY A 127 4.32 5.10 9.08
N ALA A 128 5.03 6.14 8.65
CA ALA A 128 4.43 7.21 7.85
C ALA A 128 5.27 7.48 6.61
N GLN A 129 4.66 7.33 5.43
CA GLN A 129 5.25 7.65 4.14
C GLN A 129 4.71 8.98 3.62
N TYR A 130 5.63 9.82 3.18
CA TYR A 130 5.35 11.09 2.53
C TYR A 130 6.03 11.07 1.17
N ASP A 131 5.25 11.31 0.11
CA ASP A 131 5.71 11.17 -1.27
C ASP A 131 6.34 9.78 -1.53
N SER A 132 7.63 9.76 -1.88
CA SER A 132 8.32 8.54 -2.24
C SER A 132 9.00 7.83 -1.05
N GLU A 133 9.12 8.43 0.13
CA GLU A 133 9.94 7.86 1.24
C GLU A 133 9.20 7.77 2.58
N VAL A 134 9.58 6.79 3.40
CA VAL A 134 9.08 6.64 4.77
C VAL A 134 9.82 7.64 5.66
N VAL A 135 9.08 8.61 6.21
CA VAL A 135 9.65 9.74 6.97
C VAL A 135 9.63 9.54 8.47
N TYR A 136 8.83 8.58 8.97
CA TYR A 136 8.74 8.23 10.38
C TYR A 136 8.46 6.73 10.54
N HIS A 137 9.15 6.10 11.49
CA HIS A 137 8.90 4.73 11.88
C HIS A 137 9.10 4.54 13.39
N SER A 138 8.11 4.00 14.08
CA SER A 138 8.14 3.71 15.52
C SER A 138 7.47 2.38 15.80
N LEU A 139 8.12 1.51 16.57
CA LEU A 139 7.58 0.23 17.03
C LEU A 139 7.80 0.16 18.55
N LYS A 140 6.78 -0.29 19.30
CA LYS A 140 6.93 -0.50 20.74
C LYS A 140 8.05 -1.49 21.04
N GLU A 141 8.87 -1.16 22.03
CA GLU A 141 10.02 -1.96 22.48
C GLU A 141 9.61 -3.39 22.83
N ASP A 142 8.41 -3.58 23.39
CA ASP A 142 7.86 -4.91 23.70
C ASP A 142 7.69 -5.80 22.46
N LEU A 143 7.28 -5.24 21.31
CA LEU A 143 7.15 -6.00 20.07
C LEU A 143 8.50 -6.32 19.43
N GLN A 144 9.46 -5.39 19.55
CA GLN A 144 10.86 -5.64 19.14
C GLN A 144 11.48 -6.77 19.98
N ASN A 145 11.21 -6.79 21.29
CA ASN A 145 11.66 -7.85 22.19
C ASN A 145 11.05 -9.22 21.86
N LEU A 146 9.86 -9.25 21.26
CA LEU A 146 9.23 -10.46 20.73
C LEU A 146 9.74 -10.85 19.34
N GLY A 147 10.66 -10.09 18.75
CA GLY A 147 11.25 -10.35 17.44
C GLY A 147 10.40 -9.89 16.25
N VAL A 148 9.34 -9.11 16.48
CA VAL A 148 8.56 -8.51 15.39
C VAL A 148 9.42 -7.50 14.66
N ILE A 149 9.49 -7.64 13.34
CA ILE A 149 10.13 -6.66 12.46
C ILE A 149 9.01 -5.86 11.82
N PHE A 150 9.05 -4.55 12.00
CA PHE A 150 8.27 -3.60 11.22
C PHE A 150 9.27 -2.54 10.78
N LEU A 151 9.44 -2.37 9.46
CA LEU A 151 10.41 -1.46 8.84
C LEU A 151 9.86 -0.92 7.52
N SER A 152 10.53 0.07 6.93
CA SER A 152 10.36 0.34 5.50
C SER A 152 10.96 -0.81 4.66
N PRO A 153 10.48 -1.07 3.43
CA PRO A 153 11.09 -2.06 2.56
C PRO A 153 12.56 -1.75 2.21
N ASP A 154 12.92 -0.47 2.18
CA ASP A 154 14.30 -0.01 2.01
C ASP A 154 15.22 -0.45 3.15
N GLN A 155 14.78 -0.22 4.39
CA GLN A 155 15.49 -0.68 5.59
C GLN A 155 15.55 -2.22 5.63
N ALA A 156 14.45 -2.90 5.29
CA ALA A 156 14.41 -4.36 5.24
C ALA A 156 15.40 -4.95 4.21
N LEU A 157 15.66 -4.28 3.08
CA LEU A 157 16.68 -4.71 2.12
C LEU A 157 18.11 -4.64 2.68
N GLN A 158 18.38 -3.69 3.56
CA GLN A 158 19.69 -3.50 4.17
C GLN A 158 19.89 -4.39 5.40
N GLU A 159 18.88 -4.44 6.27
CA GLU A 159 18.95 -5.11 7.58
C GLU A 159 18.55 -6.59 7.51
N HIS A 160 17.62 -6.95 6.61
CA HIS A 160 17.09 -8.32 6.46
C HIS A 160 17.11 -8.79 4.99
N PRO A 161 18.26 -8.72 4.29
CA PRO A 161 18.36 -9.06 2.86
C PRO A 161 17.95 -10.50 2.56
N ASP A 162 18.12 -11.43 3.50
CA ASP A 162 17.77 -12.84 3.31
C ASP A 162 16.24 -13.02 3.22
N LEU A 163 15.48 -12.38 4.12
CA LEU A 163 14.01 -12.40 4.07
C LEU A 163 13.50 -11.70 2.80
N MET A 164 14.09 -10.57 2.43
CA MET A 164 13.71 -9.87 1.20
C MET A 164 13.96 -10.73 -0.03
N ARG A 165 15.11 -11.41 -0.14
CA ARG A 165 15.39 -12.33 -1.26
C ARG A 165 14.45 -13.53 -1.29
N GLU A 166 14.07 -14.05 -0.12
CA GLU A 166 13.20 -15.22 -0.03
C GLU A 166 11.77 -14.91 -0.47
N TYR A 167 11.22 -13.74 -0.09
CA TYR A 167 9.79 -13.47 -0.22
C TYR A 167 9.40 -12.43 -1.26
N PHE A 168 10.28 -11.48 -1.60
CA PHE A 168 9.93 -10.37 -2.49
C PHE A 168 9.50 -10.86 -3.88
N GLY A 169 8.30 -10.48 -4.32
CA GLY A 169 7.77 -10.83 -5.63
C GLY A 169 7.38 -12.29 -5.80
N THR A 170 7.35 -13.09 -4.72
CA THR A 170 6.96 -14.50 -4.77
C THR A 170 5.45 -14.69 -4.92
N VAL A 171 4.66 -13.74 -4.43
CA VAL A 171 3.19 -13.78 -4.47
C VAL A 171 2.69 -12.96 -5.65
N ILE A 172 3.29 -11.79 -5.89
CA ILE A 172 2.99 -10.89 -7.01
C ILE A 172 4.30 -10.61 -7.76
N PRO A 173 4.67 -11.47 -8.72
CA PRO A 173 5.84 -11.25 -9.57
C PRO A 173 5.61 -10.09 -10.55
N SER A 174 6.69 -9.52 -11.10
CA SER A 174 6.61 -8.46 -12.12
C SER A 174 5.78 -8.85 -13.35
N GLU A 175 5.70 -10.15 -13.64
CA GLU A 175 4.97 -10.72 -14.77
C GLU A 175 3.45 -10.75 -14.54
N ASP A 176 2.97 -10.49 -13.32
CA ASP A 176 1.56 -10.61 -12.94
C ASP A 176 0.64 -9.75 -13.81
N ASN A 177 0.92 -8.45 -13.86
CA ASN A 177 0.19 -7.49 -14.69
C ASN A 177 1.07 -6.26 -14.99
N LYS A 178 0.60 -5.38 -15.90
CA LYS A 178 1.39 -4.21 -16.33
C LYS A 178 1.73 -3.27 -15.17
N PHE A 179 0.80 -3.03 -14.26
CA PHE A 179 1.00 -2.10 -13.13
C PHE A 179 1.83 -2.73 -12.01
N ALA A 180 1.75 -4.04 -11.80
CA ALA A 180 2.68 -4.78 -10.94
C ALA A 180 4.12 -4.68 -11.47
N ALA A 181 4.33 -4.80 -12.79
CA ALA A 181 5.64 -4.58 -13.42
C ALA A 181 6.16 -3.16 -13.20
N LEU A 182 5.30 -2.15 -13.40
CA LEU A 182 5.63 -0.76 -13.14
C LEU A 182 6.03 -0.54 -11.68
N ASN A 183 5.20 -1.00 -10.74
CA ASN A 183 5.49 -0.94 -9.31
C ASN A 183 6.82 -1.61 -8.99
N THR A 184 7.08 -2.83 -9.46
CA THR A 184 8.37 -3.51 -9.20
C THR A 184 9.56 -2.72 -9.77
N ALA A 185 9.41 -2.01 -10.89
CA ALA A 185 10.48 -1.19 -11.45
C ALA A 185 10.79 0.04 -10.57
N VAL A 186 9.75 0.73 -10.07
CA VAL A 186 9.89 2.07 -9.50
C VAL A 186 9.40 2.22 -8.05
N TRP A 187 9.09 1.13 -7.35
CA TRP A 187 8.62 1.20 -5.96
C TRP A 187 9.60 2.00 -5.12
N SER A 188 9.07 2.87 -4.26
CA SER A 188 9.90 3.80 -3.51
C SER A 188 9.61 3.79 -2.01
N GLY A 189 8.50 3.20 -1.57
CA GLY A 189 8.20 3.03 -0.16
C GLY A 189 7.26 1.84 0.08
N GLY A 190 6.56 1.84 1.20
CA GLY A 190 5.67 0.76 1.63
C GLY A 190 5.96 0.31 3.06
N SER A 191 5.69 -0.95 3.35
CA SER A 191 5.96 -1.55 4.66
C SER A 191 6.51 -2.96 4.52
N PHE A 192 7.50 -3.30 5.34
CA PHE A 192 7.96 -4.66 5.55
C PHE A 192 7.61 -5.10 6.97
N ILE A 193 6.88 -6.21 7.09
CA ILE A 193 6.49 -6.78 8.38
C ILE A 193 6.85 -8.26 8.41
N TYR A 194 7.53 -8.67 9.47
CA TYR A 194 7.72 -10.08 9.80
C TYR A 194 7.29 -10.33 11.25
N VAL A 195 6.43 -11.32 11.45
CA VAL A 195 5.94 -11.73 12.77
C VAL A 195 6.42 -13.16 13.07
N PRO A 196 7.28 -13.36 14.09
CA PRO A 196 7.86 -14.66 14.40
C PRO A 196 6.83 -15.71 14.86
N PRO A 197 7.20 -17.01 14.87
CA PRO A 197 6.30 -18.09 15.25
C PRO A 197 5.67 -17.89 16.64
N GLY A 198 4.36 -18.10 16.72
CA GLY A 198 3.58 -18.05 17.95
C GLY A 198 3.42 -16.65 18.58
N VAL A 199 3.91 -15.59 17.93
CA VAL A 199 3.77 -14.22 18.43
C VAL A 199 2.36 -13.69 18.11
N GLU A 200 1.68 -13.19 19.13
CA GLU A 200 0.40 -12.49 19.00
C GLU A 200 0.62 -10.98 19.14
N VAL A 201 0.28 -10.23 18.09
CA VAL A 201 0.35 -8.76 18.09
C VAL A 201 -1.02 -8.21 18.48
N ASP A 202 -1.21 -8.00 19.79
CA ASP A 202 -2.51 -7.64 20.40
C ASP A 202 -3.07 -6.28 19.97
N VAL A 203 -2.21 -5.41 19.45
CA VAL A 203 -2.56 -4.04 19.06
C VAL A 203 -2.19 -3.84 17.60
N PRO A 204 -3.06 -3.21 16.77
CA PRO A 204 -2.77 -3.09 15.35
C PRO A 204 -1.46 -2.33 15.07
N LEU A 205 -0.72 -2.83 14.07
CA LEU A 205 0.34 -2.09 13.41
C LEU A 205 -0.30 -1.17 12.37
N GLN A 206 0.17 0.07 12.24
CA GLN A 206 -0.38 0.99 11.27
C GLN A 206 0.70 1.60 10.38
N ALA A 207 0.40 1.74 9.09
CA ALA A 207 1.13 2.63 8.21
C ALA A 207 0.19 3.69 7.60
N TYR A 208 0.72 4.89 7.42
CA TYR A 208 0.02 6.01 6.82
C TYR A 208 0.75 6.50 5.56
N PHE A 209 0.04 6.64 4.46
CA PHE A 209 0.59 7.04 3.17
C PHE A 209 -0.04 8.36 2.71
N ARG A 210 0.81 9.35 2.40
CA ARG A 210 0.38 10.66 1.88
C ARG A 210 1.17 11.03 0.63
N ILE A 211 0.44 11.37 -0.43
CA ILE A 211 0.98 12.02 -1.64
C ILE A 211 0.96 13.53 -1.36
N ASN A 212 2.03 14.28 -1.52
CA ASN A 212 1.99 15.75 -1.43
C ASN A 212 2.55 16.42 -2.68
N SER A 213 3.34 15.76 -3.49
CA SER A 213 3.91 16.38 -4.70
C SER A 213 2.92 16.33 -5.88
N GLU A 214 2.70 17.48 -6.55
CA GLU A 214 1.95 17.54 -7.82
C GLU A 214 2.70 16.73 -8.91
N ASP A 215 1.93 16.08 -9.79
CA ASP A 215 2.41 15.19 -10.88
C ASP A 215 3.22 13.96 -10.42
N MET A 216 3.12 13.58 -9.14
CA MET A 216 3.84 12.41 -8.62
C MET A 216 3.00 11.13 -8.73
N GLY A 217 3.66 10.04 -9.15
CA GLY A 217 3.12 8.69 -9.00
C GLY A 217 3.56 8.09 -7.66
N GLN A 218 2.62 7.51 -6.91
CA GLN A 218 2.92 6.80 -5.67
C GLN A 218 2.97 5.29 -5.92
N PHE A 219 4.14 4.71 -5.68
CA PHE A 219 4.41 3.28 -5.89
C PHE A 219 4.89 2.65 -4.59
N GLU A 220 3.94 2.29 -3.74
CA GLU A 220 4.21 1.58 -2.50
C GLU A 220 4.24 0.07 -2.72
N ARG A 221 5.11 -0.63 -2.00
CA ARG A 221 5.14 -2.08 -1.98
C ARG A 221 5.21 -2.60 -0.55
N THR A 222 4.15 -3.30 -0.15
CA THR A 222 4.03 -3.86 1.19
C THR A 222 4.23 -5.37 1.15
N LEU A 223 5.10 -5.87 2.02
CA LEU A 223 5.40 -7.29 2.18
C LEU A 223 5.22 -7.68 3.65
N ILE A 224 4.29 -8.58 3.92
CA ILE A 224 3.97 -9.07 5.27
C ILE A 224 4.15 -10.59 5.31
N ILE A 225 5.00 -11.06 6.22
CA ILE A 225 5.21 -12.48 6.51
C ILE A 225 4.77 -12.75 7.95
N VAL A 226 3.83 -13.67 8.12
CA VAL A 226 3.29 -14.02 9.44
C VAL A 226 3.49 -15.51 9.65
N ASP A 227 4.43 -15.82 10.55
CA ASP A 227 4.96 -17.16 10.74
C ASP A 227 4.01 -18.08 11.52
N GLU A 228 4.40 -19.32 11.71
CA GLU A 228 3.55 -20.38 12.23
C GLU A 228 2.86 -20.00 13.55
N GLY A 229 1.52 -20.10 13.58
CA GLY A 229 0.70 -19.77 14.74
C GLY A 229 0.74 -18.30 15.19
N ALA A 230 1.34 -17.40 14.41
CA ALA A 230 1.43 -15.98 14.74
C ALA A 230 0.18 -15.20 14.30
N THR A 231 -0.09 -14.07 14.95
CA THR A 231 -1.26 -13.23 14.65
C THR A 231 -0.88 -11.76 14.51
N VAL A 232 -1.42 -11.09 13.49
CA VAL A 232 -1.25 -9.64 13.31
C VAL A 232 -2.48 -9.00 12.69
N HIS A 233 -2.80 -7.79 13.16
CA HIS A 233 -3.69 -6.87 12.48
C HIS A 233 -2.86 -5.68 11.98
N TYR A 234 -2.84 -5.49 10.65
CA TYR A 234 -2.22 -4.34 10.02
C TYR A 234 -3.28 -3.41 9.44
N VAL A 235 -3.10 -2.10 9.65
CA VAL A 235 -3.97 -1.04 9.18
C VAL A 235 -3.20 -0.11 8.26
N GLU A 236 -3.71 0.08 7.06
CA GLU A 236 -3.20 1.01 6.04
C GLU A 236 -4.18 2.16 5.88
N GLY A 237 -3.72 3.38 6.11
CA GLY A 237 -4.47 4.61 5.81
C GLY A 237 -3.84 5.37 4.65
N CYS A 238 -4.60 5.69 3.62
CA CYS A 238 -4.12 6.52 2.50
C CYS A 238 -4.99 7.78 2.37
N THR A 239 -4.36 8.96 2.31
CA THR A 239 -5.02 10.22 1.94
C THR A 239 -4.15 11.03 0.98
N ALA A 240 -4.78 11.82 0.10
CA ALA A 240 -4.08 12.76 -0.79
C ALA A 240 -4.65 14.18 -0.68
N PRO A 241 -3.88 15.25 -0.90
CA PRO A 241 -4.36 16.59 -1.17
C PRO A 241 -5.19 16.66 -2.46
N THR A 242 -5.89 17.76 -2.66
CA THR A 242 -6.55 18.05 -3.94
C THR A 242 -5.57 18.79 -4.85
N TYR A 243 -5.13 18.16 -5.94
CA TYR A 243 -4.34 18.79 -7.02
C TYR A 243 -5.13 18.90 -8.32
N SER A 244 -4.61 19.67 -9.26
CA SER A 244 -5.25 19.91 -10.56
C SER A 244 -4.92 18.85 -11.61
N SER A 245 -3.76 18.20 -11.48
CA SER A 245 -3.24 17.20 -12.42
C SER A 245 -3.59 15.76 -12.04
N GLU A 246 -3.64 14.85 -13.00
CA GLU A 246 -3.96 13.45 -12.73
C GLU A 246 -2.78 12.75 -12.02
N SER A 247 -3.05 12.06 -10.91
CA SER A 247 -2.01 11.33 -10.16
C SER A 247 -2.26 9.82 -10.23
N LEU A 248 -1.18 9.03 -10.20
CA LEU A 248 -1.25 7.58 -10.23
C LEU A 248 -0.82 7.00 -8.89
N HIS A 249 -1.71 6.27 -8.23
CA HIS A 249 -1.36 5.39 -7.12
C HIS A 249 -1.39 3.94 -7.61
N SER A 250 -0.23 3.28 -7.59
CA SER A 250 -0.13 1.86 -7.93
C SER A 250 0.63 1.09 -6.85
N ALA A 251 -0.14 0.50 -5.93
CA ALA A 251 0.37 -0.30 -4.83
C ALA A 251 0.44 -1.79 -5.18
N VAL A 252 1.43 -2.47 -4.59
CA VAL A 252 1.50 -3.93 -4.55
C VAL A 252 1.58 -4.39 -3.10
N VAL A 253 0.69 -5.31 -2.71
CA VAL A 253 0.66 -5.88 -1.36
C VAL A 253 0.77 -7.40 -1.43
N GLU A 254 1.83 -7.94 -0.85
CA GLU A 254 2.12 -9.37 -0.74
C GLU A 254 2.01 -9.81 0.72
N ILE A 255 1.18 -10.82 0.99
CA ILE A 255 1.03 -11.38 2.34
C ILE A 255 1.24 -12.89 2.30
N ILE A 256 2.07 -13.40 3.21
CA ILE A 256 2.35 -14.82 3.37
C ILE A 256 1.91 -15.24 4.78
N CYS A 257 0.82 -15.99 4.86
CA CYS A 257 0.28 -16.53 6.11
C CYS A 257 0.72 -18.01 6.26
N LYS A 258 1.75 -18.25 7.08
CA LYS A 258 2.28 -19.60 7.39
C LYS A 258 1.28 -20.43 8.22
N PRO A 259 1.51 -21.75 8.40
CA PRO A 259 0.55 -22.63 9.07
C PRO A 259 0.02 -22.11 10.41
N GLY A 260 -1.31 -22.15 10.59
CA GLY A 260 -2.01 -21.71 11.80
C GLY A 260 -1.97 -20.21 12.06
N SER A 261 -1.37 -19.40 11.18
CA SER A 261 -1.26 -17.96 11.40
C SER A 261 -2.54 -17.22 11.05
N ARG A 262 -2.73 -16.05 11.64
CA ARG A 262 -3.90 -15.20 11.40
C ARG A 262 -3.51 -13.79 11.04
N VAL A 263 -4.02 -13.31 9.92
CA VAL A 263 -3.71 -11.98 9.41
C VAL A 263 -4.99 -11.24 9.08
N ARG A 264 -5.13 -10.04 9.64
CA ARG A 264 -6.13 -9.07 9.20
C ARG A 264 -5.44 -7.87 8.59
N TYR A 265 -5.82 -7.52 7.38
CA TYR A 265 -5.36 -6.33 6.68
C TYR A 265 -6.55 -5.39 6.51
N THR A 266 -6.48 -4.22 7.12
CA THR A 266 -7.51 -3.20 6.99
C THR A 266 -6.98 -2.03 6.18
N THR A 267 -7.71 -1.61 5.16
CA THR A 267 -7.38 -0.42 4.37
C THR A 267 -8.54 0.55 4.38
N ILE A 268 -8.23 1.82 4.64
CA ILE A 268 -9.17 2.92 4.38
C ILE A 268 -8.48 3.89 3.43
N GLN A 269 -9.01 3.96 2.21
CA GLN A 269 -8.54 4.86 1.16
C GLN A 269 -9.55 5.98 0.95
N ASN A 270 -9.06 7.22 0.93
CA ASN A 270 -9.83 8.41 0.55
C ASN A 270 -8.98 9.27 -0.39
N TRP A 271 -9.15 9.05 -1.69
CA TRP A 271 -8.37 9.73 -2.73
C TRP A 271 -9.10 10.93 -3.31
N ALA A 272 -8.34 11.92 -3.80
CA ALA A 272 -8.93 12.99 -4.60
C ALA A 272 -9.50 12.46 -5.94
N ASP A 273 -10.46 13.19 -6.52
CA ASP A 273 -11.25 12.78 -7.70
C ASP A 273 -10.44 12.64 -9.00
N ASN A 274 -9.17 13.06 -8.99
CA ASN A 274 -8.21 13.03 -10.09
C ASN A 274 -7.22 11.85 -10.01
N VAL A 275 -7.32 10.98 -9.00
CA VAL A 275 -6.37 9.88 -8.78
C VAL A 275 -6.82 8.59 -9.48
N TYR A 276 -5.88 7.94 -10.20
CA TYR A 276 -5.99 6.55 -10.62
C TYR A 276 -5.45 5.63 -9.52
N ASN A 277 -6.30 4.76 -8.97
CA ASN A 277 -5.97 3.82 -7.90
C ASN A 277 -5.92 2.40 -8.46
N LEU A 278 -4.74 1.95 -8.87
CA LEU A 278 -4.51 0.70 -9.61
C LEU A 278 -3.66 -0.26 -8.78
N VAL A 279 -4.34 -1.07 -7.95
CA VAL A 279 -3.70 -1.79 -6.84
C VAL A 279 -3.79 -3.30 -7.04
N THR A 280 -2.66 -3.99 -6.83
CA THR A 280 -2.61 -5.45 -6.80
C THR A 280 -2.33 -5.95 -5.38
N LYS A 281 -3.33 -6.53 -4.70
CA LYS A 281 -3.17 -7.15 -3.38
C LYS A 281 -3.38 -8.65 -3.46
N ARG A 282 -2.49 -9.44 -2.86
CA ARG A 282 -2.62 -10.90 -2.83
C ARG A 282 -1.95 -11.48 -1.59
N ALA A 283 -2.68 -12.40 -0.97
CA ALA A 283 -2.21 -13.23 0.12
C ALA A 283 -2.12 -14.70 -0.30
N VAL A 284 -1.20 -15.44 0.31
CA VAL A 284 -1.15 -16.91 0.28
C VAL A 284 -1.34 -17.41 1.71
N ALA A 285 -2.34 -18.27 1.92
CA ALA A 285 -2.63 -18.87 3.22
C ALA A 285 -2.32 -20.37 3.20
N TYR A 286 -1.46 -20.80 4.13
CA TYR A 286 -1.08 -22.20 4.33
C TYR A 286 -1.99 -22.90 5.37
N GLU A 287 -1.60 -24.09 5.83
CA GLU A 287 -2.46 -25.01 6.59
C GLU A 287 -3.09 -24.34 7.82
N GLY A 288 -4.42 -24.37 7.93
CA GLY A 288 -5.15 -23.74 9.03
C GLY A 288 -4.99 -22.22 9.17
N ALA A 289 -4.31 -21.55 8.23
CA ALA A 289 -4.10 -20.11 8.30
C ALA A 289 -5.36 -19.34 7.91
N THR A 290 -5.56 -18.18 8.53
CA THR A 290 -6.69 -17.28 8.27
C THR A 290 -6.19 -15.95 7.71
N MET A 291 -6.76 -15.52 6.59
CA MET A 291 -6.47 -14.22 5.97
C MET A 291 -7.75 -13.40 5.81
N GLU A 292 -7.77 -12.19 6.34
CA GLU A 292 -8.93 -11.29 6.30
C GLU A 292 -8.54 -9.97 5.61
N TRP A 293 -9.17 -9.66 4.48
CA TRP A 293 -9.11 -8.34 3.86
C TRP A 293 -10.32 -7.51 4.30
N VAL A 294 -10.09 -6.31 4.83
CA VAL A 294 -11.13 -5.35 5.21
C VAL A 294 -10.85 -4.02 4.50
N ASP A 295 -11.59 -3.72 3.44
CA ASP A 295 -11.35 -2.58 2.56
C ASP A 295 -12.48 -1.55 2.62
N GLY A 296 -12.11 -0.27 2.77
CA GLY A 296 -12.95 0.89 2.51
C GLY A 296 -12.40 1.71 1.34
N ASN A 297 -13.18 1.81 0.25
CA ASN A 297 -12.80 2.49 -0.99
C ASN A 297 -13.64 3.76 -1.16
N LEU A 298 -13.00 4.92 -0.96
CA LEU A 298 -13.61 6.24 -1.10
C LEU A 298 -12.75 7.10 -2.02
N GLY A 299 -13.37 7.96 -2.83
CA GLY A 299 -12.63 8.89 -3.69
C GLY A 299 -12.17 8.29 -5.02
N SER A 300 -11.12 8.85 -5.62
CA SER A 300 -10.48 8.43 -6.90
C SER A 300 -11.32 8.67 -8.17
N LYS A 301 -10.64 8.97 -9.28
CA LYS A 301 -11.23 8.98 -10.62
C LYS A 301 -11.64 7.56 -11.04
N LEU A 302 -10.70 6.64 -10.89
CA LEU A 302 -10.85 5.23 -11.20
C LEU A 302 -10.12 4.41 -10.14
N THR A 303 -10.84 3.50 -9.49
CA THR A 303 -10.24 2.42 -8.69
C THR A 303 -10.41 1.10 -9.42
N MET A 304 -9.30 0.36 -9.56
CA MET A 304 -9.29 -1.05 -9.96
C MET A 304 -8.56 -1.83 -8.88
N LYS A 305 -9.30 -2.55 -8.03
CA LYS A 305 -8.72 -3.27 -6.89
C LYS A 305 -9.46 -4.58 -6.63
N TYR A 306 -8.70 -5.67 -6.63
CA TYR A 306 -9.22 -7.03 -6.44
C TYR A 306 -8.31 -7.81 -5.48
N PRO A 307 -8.40 -7.58 -4.16
CA PRO A 307 -7.63 -8.36 -3.19
C PRO A 307 -7.89 -9.84 -3.38
N ALA A 308 -6.81 -10.63 -3.33
CA ALA A 308 -6.90 -12.06 -3.56
C ALA A 308 -6.35 -12.86 -2.38
N VAL A 309 -6.94 -14.04 -2.13
CA VAL A 309 -6.40 -15.03 -1.19
C VAL A 309 -6.24 -16.36 -1.92
N TYR A 310 -5.03 -16.91 -1.89
CA TYR A 310 -4.73 -18.23 -2.42
C TYR A 310 -4.64 -19.20 -1.24
N LEU A 311 -5.69 -20.01 -1.05
CA LEU A 311 -5.81 -20.99 0.03
C LEU A 311 -5.05 -22.26 -0.38
N ARG A 312 -3.78 -22.34 0.01
CA ARG A 312 -2.80 -23.35 -0.44
C ARG A 312 -2.56 -24.48 0.56
N GLY A 313 -2.98 -24.33 1.81
CA GLY A 313 -2.91 -25.39 2.82
C GLY A 313 -4.28 -25.93 3.22
N GLU A 314 -4.30 -27.17 3.72
CA GLU A 314 -5.54 -27.77 4.21
C GLU A 314 -6.16 -26.93 5.32
N GLY A 315 -7.49 -26.75 5.30
CA GLY A 315 -8.18 -25.98 6.34
C GLY A 315 -7.96 -24.47 6.28
N ALA A 316 -7.22 -23.94 5.30
CA ALA A 316 -7.01 -22.50 5.18
C ALA A 316 -8.33 -21.74 4.93
N HIS A 317 -8.44 -20.55 5.51
CA HIS A 317 -9.62 -19.71 5.46
C HIS A 317 -9.28 -18.31 4.94
N GLY A 318 -10.15 -17.75 4.10
CA GLY A 318 -9.98 -16.40 3.56
C GLY A 318 -11.27 -15.61 3.61
N GLU A 319 -11.25 -14.39 4.14
CA GLU A 319 -12.40 -13.47 4.12
C GLU A 319 -12.04 -12.20 3.35
N ILE A 320 -13.01 -11.66 2.60
CA ILE A 320 -12.89 -10.35 1.95
C ILE A 320 -14.16 -9.56 2.25
N LEU A 321 -14.02 -8.51 3.05
CA LEU A 321 -15.03 -7.50 3.29
C LEU A 321 -14.60 -6.21 2.57
N SER A 322 -15.34 -5.81 1.55
CA SER A 322 -15.05 -4.59 0.80
C SER A 322 -16.27 -3.67 0.74
N ILE A 323 -16.07 -2.41 1.09
CA ILE A 323 -17.07 -1.34 1.00
C ILE A 323 -16.53 -0.33 -0.02
N ALA A 324 -17.38 0.06 -0.98
CA ALA A 324 -17.01 1.05 -1.98
C ALA A 324 -18.10 2.11 -2.12
N PHE A 325 -17.69 3.37 -2.27
CA PHE A 325 -18.58 4.49 -2.52
C PHE A 325 -18.06 5.30 -3.71
N ALA A 326 -18.94 5.55 -4.69
CA ALA A 326 -18.62 6.31 -5.88
C ALA A 326 -19.43 7.61 -5.92
N GLY A 327 -18.73 8.73 -5.98
CA GLY A 327 -19.28 10.06 -6.26
C GLY A 327 -19.45 10.35 -7.75
N HIS A 328 -19.83 11.58 -8.08
CA HIS A 328 -20.02 12.01 -9.47
C HIS A 328 -18.70 11.92 -10.26
N GLY A 329 -18.71 11.20 -11.37
CA GLY A 329 -17.53 11.06 -12.25
C GLY A 329 -16.49 10.05 -11.78
N GLN A 330 -16.71 9.41 -10.62
CA GLN A 330 -15.83 8.34 -10.11
C GLN A 330 -16.28 6.97 -10.61
N HIS A 331 -15.32 6.08 -10.88
CA HIS A 331 -15.57 4.68 -11.21
C HIS A 331 -14.87 3.76 -10.21
N GLN A 332 -15.66 2.99 -9.46
CA GLN A 332 -15.17 1.99 -8.52
C GLN A 332 -15.32 0.58 -9.13
N ASP A 333 -14.22 0.03 -9.62
CA ASP A 333 -14.12 -1.37 -10.05
C ASP A 333 -13.42 -2.17 -8.94
N ALA A 334 -14.20 -2.49 -7.90
CA ALA A 334 -13.75 -3.19 -6.71
C ALA A 334 -14.33 -4.61 -6.68
N GLY A 335 -13.51 -5.58 -6.29
CA GLY A 335 -13.96 -6.96 -6.12
C GLY A 335 -13.06 -7.73 -5.17
N GLY A 336 -13.15 -9.06 -5.22
CA GLY A 336 -12.31 -9.96 -4.44
C GLY A 336 -12.14 -11.30 -5.16
N LYS A 337 -11.04 -12.00 -4.88
CA LYS A 337 -10.75 -13.31 -5.50
C LYS A 337 -10.23 -14.29 -4.48
N ILE A 338 -10.94 -15.38 -4.24
CA ILE A 338 -10.46 -16.47 -3.37
C ILE A 338 -10.24 -17.73 -4.22
N VAL A 339 -9.04 -18.30 -4.14
CA VAL A 339 -8.63 -19.49 -4.89
C VAL A 339 -8.47 -20.64 -3.91
N HIS A 340 -9.42 -21.57 -3.93
CA HIS A 340 -9.35 -22.82 -3.17
C HIS A 340 -8.42 -23.81 -3.88
N ALA A 341 -7.24 -24.06 -3.30
CA ALA A 341 -6.22 -24.92 -3.89
C ALA A 341 -5.77 -26.06 -2.96
N ALA A 342 -6.48 -26.27 -1.85
CA ALA A 342 -6.26 -27.36 -0.90
C ALA A 342 -7.60 -27.86 -0.30
N PRO A 343 -7.64 -29.09 0.24
CA PRO A 343 -8.82 -29.65 0.89
C PRO A 343 -9.31 -28.82 2.08
N ASN A 344 -10.60 -28.93 2.39
CA ASN A 344 -11.22 -28.36 3.60
C ASN A 344 -11.02 -26.84 3.76
N THR A 345 -10.74 -26.13 2.67
CA THR A 345 -10.62 -24.66 2.66
C THR A 345 -12.00 -23.99 2.67
N SER A 346 -12.10 -22.78 3.22
CA SER A 346 -13.37 -22.03 3.33
C SER A 346 -13.18 -20.53 3.07
N SER A 347 -14.27 -19.86 2.68
CA SER A 347 -14.28 -18.42 2.38
C SER A 347 -15.63 -17.76 2.54
#